data_AF-A0A2N1TY84-F1
#
_entry.id   AF-A0A2N1TY84-F1
#
_cell.length_a   1.000
_cell.length_b   1.000
_cell.length_c   1.000
_cell.angle_alpha   90.00
_cell.angle_beta   90.00
_cell.angle_gamma   90.00
#
_symmetry.space_group_name_H-M   'P 1'
#
loop_
_entity.id
_entity.type
_entity.pdbx_description
1 polymer ?
#
loop_
_entity_poly.entity_id
_entity_poly.type
_entity_poly.pdbx_seq_one_letter_code
_entity_poly.pdbx_strand_id
1 'polypeptide(L)'
;MKHYLNFKPSILFRKGSSFMLKTSLIILYAVPISLAIFWIYKYYATSSVNTFYRENLKQLDVRIIKSNEAVNKMRPLADDIEKSEKFYADYRKVTAVGQTSWTTLFNRLEKLAPAEMRFKSISIKPDKLVRVRIEGETVSLQHLTRFLQDLFAEKVFSSPNLKSHNRSKSKDSETFDIITFSLDVDYAGEKGELP
;
A
#
# COMPACT_ATOMS: atom_id res chain seq x y z
N MET A 1 88.24 -38.98 73.83
CA MET A 1 86.78 -39.22 73.87
C MET A 1 86.17 -38.80 72.54
N LYS A 2 85.64 -39.76 71.78
CA LYS A 2 84.99 -39.55 70.47
C LYS A 2 83.55 -40.08 70.58
N HIS A 3 82.56 -39.19 70.60
CA HIS A 3 81.15 -39.57 70.41
C HIS A 3 80.79 -39.32 68.95
N TYR A 4 80.75 -40.38 68.15
CA TYR A 4 80.09 -40.37 66.85
C TYR A 4 78.66 -40.86 67.06
N LEU A 5 77.70 -39.95 66.93
CA LEU A 5 76.27 -40.25 66.94
C LEU A 5 75.91 -41.06 65.69
N ASN A 6 75.58 -42.34 65.90
CA ASN A 6 74.97 -43.21 64.88
C ASN A 6 73.54 -42.75 64.60
N PHE A 7 73.36 -41.85 63.64
CA PHE A 7 72.04 -41.58 63.05
C PHE A 7 71.82 -42.50 61.84
N LYS A 8 71.05 -43.57 62.03
CA LYS A 8 70.37 -44.25 60.91
C LYS A 8 69.11 -43.45 60.58
N PRO A 9 68.90 -42.95 59.34
CA PRO A 9 67.63 -42.34 58.98
C PRO A 9 66.54 -43.43 58.89
N SER A 10 65.42 -43.19 59.57
CA SER A 10 64.29 -44.11 59.76
C SER A 10 63.24 -44.09 58.64
N ILE A 11 63.56 -43.55 57.46
CA ILE A 11 62.58 -43.37 56.39
C ILE A 11 62.96 -44.25 55.19
N LEU A 12 62.53 -45.52 55.25
CA LEU A 12 62.46 -46.39 54.08
C LEU A 12 61.35 -45.86 53.17
N PHE A 13 61.70 -45.05 52.17
CA PHE A 13 60.78 -44.67 51.10
C PHE A 13 60.26 -45.94 50.40
N ARG A 14 59.01 -46.29 50.66
CA ARG A 14 58.30 -47.40 50.02
C ARG A 14 58.25 -47.11 48.51
N LYS A 15 58.68 -48.07 47.68
CA LYS A 15 58.81 -47.98 46.21
C LYS A 15 57.58 -47.39 45.45
N GLY A 16 56.41 -47.27 46.07
CA GLY A 16 55.20 -46.67 45.48
C GLY A 16 55.12 -45.14 45.49
N SER A 17 55.82 -44.41 46.37
CA SER A 17 55.62 -42.95 46.50
C SER A 17 56.23 -42.13 45.34
N SER A 18 57.32 -42.61 44.76
CA SER A 18 57.98 -41.95 43.63
C SER A 18 57.15 -42.04 42.34
N PHE A 19 56.42 -43.14 42.15
CA PHE A 19 55.51 -43.29 41.00
C PHE A 19 54.36 -42.29 41.08
N MET A 20 53.71 -42.19 42.24
CA MET A 20 52.57 -41.31 42.46
C MET A 20 52.92 -39.82 42.28
N LEU A 21 54.12 -39.42 42.74
CA LEU A 21 54.62 -38.05 42.63
C LEU A 21 55.01 -37.71 41.18
N LYS A 22 55.63 -38.65 40.45
CA LYS A 22 55.91 -38.46 39.02
C LYS A 22 54.62 -38.35 38.20
N THR A 23 53.64 -39.19 38.48
CA THR A 23 52.34 -39.14 37.79
C THR A 23 51.57 -37.85 38.10
N SER A 24 51.57 -37.37 39.35
CA SER A 24 50.88 -36.13 39.69
C SER A 24 51.54 -34.92 39.02
N LEU A 25 52.87 -34.89 38.95
CA LEU A 25 53.62 -33.83 38.27
C LEU A 25 53.32 -33.83 36.76
N ILE A 26 53.28 -35.01 36.13
CA ILE A 26 52.94 -35.14 34.70
C ILE A 26 51.52 -34.63 34.45
N ILE A 27 50.55 -34.99 35.28
CA ILE A 27 49.16 -34.53 35.14
C ILE A 27 49.08 -33.01 35.34
N LEU A 28 49.80 -32.47 36.33
CA LEU A 28 49.82 -31.04 36.64
C LEU A 28 50.32 -30.19 35.47
N TYR A 29 51.24 -30.69 34.65
CA TYR A 29 51.73 -29.99 33.46
C TYR A 29 50.97 -30.35 32.17
N ALA A 30 50.58 -31.61 31.99
CA ALA A 30 49.91 -32.06 30.77
C ALA A 30 48.49 -31.49 30.61
N VAL A 31 47.74 -31.33 31.71
CA VAL A 31 46.39 -30.77 31.67
C VAL A 31 46.38 -29.29 31.23
N PRO A 32 47.18 -28.38 31.81
CA PRO A 32 47.23 -26.99 31.33
C PRO A 32 47.73 -26.86 29.89
N ILE A 33 48.71 -27.67 29.48
CA ILE A 33 49.25 -27.63 28.12
C ILE A 33 48.19 -28.09 27.10
N SER A 34 47.48 -29.18 27.38
CA SER A 34 46.40 -29.65 26.51
C SER A 34 45.23 -28.66 26.45
N LEU A 35 44.89 -28.01 27.58
CA LEU A 35 43.90 -26.95 27.63
C LEU A 35 44.34 -25.75 26.77
N ALA A 36 45.59 -25.32 26.89
CA ALA A 36 46.13 -24.20 26.10
C ALA A 36 46.09 -24.49 24.59
N ILE A 37 46.47 -25.70 24.17
CA ILE A 37 46.39 -26.13 22.77
C ILE A 37 44.93 -26.13 22.29
N PHE A 38 44.00 -26.62 23.10
CA PHE A 38 42.57 -26.61 22.78
C PHE A 38 42.03 -25.18 22.61
N TRP A 39 42.42 -24.25 23.49
CA TRP A 39 42.04 -22.84 23.41
C TRP A 39 42.60 -22.16 22.16
N ILE A 40 43.86 -22.44 21.81
CA ILE A 40 44.48 -21.93 20.59
C ILE A 40 43.72 -22.43 19.36
N TYR A 41 43.41 -23.73 19.30
CA TYR A 41 42.61 -24.31 18.22
C TYR A 41 41.23 -23.65 18.10
N LYS A 42 40.51 -23.52 19.22
CA LYS A 42 39.22 -22.82 19.30
C LYS A 42 39.32 -21.38 18.82
N TYR A 43 40.36 -20.66 19.21
CA TYR A 43 40.59 -19.27 18.79
C TYR A 43 40.79 -19.17 17.27
N TYR A 44 41.64 -20.02 16.69
CA TYR A 44 41.85 -20.04 15.23
C TYR A 44 40.60 -20.41 14.45
N ALA A 45 39.86 -21.42 14.91
CA ALA A 45 38.60 -21.83 14.29
C ALA A 45 37.53 -20.72 14.37
N THR A 46 37.45 -20.01 15.49
CA THR A 46 36.50 -18.89 15.65
C THR A 46 36.93 -17.68 14.82
N SER A 47 38.24 -17.42 14.75
CA SER A 47 38.79 -16.31 13.97
C SER A 47 38.54 -16.50 12.47
N SER A 48 38.75 -17.71 11.93
CA SER A 48 38.51 -18.00 10.51
C SER A 48 37.03 -17.84 10.12
N VAL A 49 36.13 -18.31 10.98
CA VAL A 49 34.68 -18.15 10.80
C VAL A 49 34.28 -16.68 10.85
N ASN A 50 34.80 -15.91 11.82
CA ASN A 50 34.53 -14.47 11.91
C ASN A 50 35.07 -13.70 10.70
N THR A 51 36.26 -14.04 10.19
CA THR A 51 36.79 -13.41 8.97
C THR A 51 35.91 -13.72 7.76
N PHE A 52 35.45 -14.97 7.62
CA PHE A 52 34.55 -15.37 6.53
C PHE A 52 33.23 -14.59 6.59
N TYR A 53 32.57 -14.51 7.74
CA TYR A 53 31.32 -13.75 7.87
C TYR A 53 31.53 -12.25 7.61
N ARG A 54 32.63 -11.68 8.10
CA ARG A 54 32.94 -10.26 7.91
C ARG A 54 33.18 -9.90 6.45
N GLU A 55 33.82 -10.78 5.67
CA GLU A 55 33.98 -10.58 4.22
C GLU A 55 32.66 -10.69 3.46
N ASN A 56 31.83 -11.68 3.79
CA ASN A 56 30.51 -11.83 3.20
C ASN A 56 29.59 -10.63 3.50
N LEU A 57 29.62 -10.10 4.73
CA LEU A 57 28.89 -8.89 5.09
C LEU A 57 29.33 -7.69 4.26
N LYS A 58 30.64 -7.48 4.07
CA LYS A 58 31.15 -6.42 3.20
C LYS A 58 30.69 -6.57 1.75
N GLN A 59 30.70 -7.78 1.21
CA GLN A 59 30.21 -8.03 -0.15
C GLN A 59 28.71 -7.77 -0.27
N LEU A 60 27.94 -8.12 0.76
CA LEU A 60 26.50 -7.89 0.81
C LEU A 60 26.20 -6.38 0.85
N ASP A 61 26.88 -5.63 1.71
CA ASP A 61 26.74 -4.17 1.80
C ASP A 61 27.02 -3.48 0.46
N VAL A 62 28.10 -3.87 -0.22
CA VAL A 62 28.43 -3.33 -1.55
C VAL A 62 27.32 -3.65 -2.57
N ARG A 63 26.74 -4.86 -2.51
CA ARG A 63 25.64 -5.24 -3.40
C ARG A 63 24.36 -4.48 -3.09
N ILE A 64 24.05 -4.25 -1.82
CA ILE A 64 22.90 -3.46 -1.37
C ILE A 64 23.04 -2.02 -1.87
N ILE A 65 24.21 -1.39 -1.70
CA ILE A 65 24.46 -0.03 -2.17
C ILE A 65 24.27 0.07 -3.69
N LYS A 66 24.85 -0.86 -4.47
CA LYS A 66 24.68 -0.90 -5.93
C LYS A 66 23.22 -1.10 -6.34
N SER A 67 22.50 -2.00 -5.66
CA SER A 67 21.08 -2.24 -5.93
C SER A 67 20.25 -0.99 -5.63
N ASN A 68 20.51 -0.32 -4.51
CA ASN A 68 19.79 0.88 -4.12
C ASN A 68 20.08 2.05 -5.07
N GLU A 69 21.31 2.18 -5.55
CA GLU A 69 21.66 3.16 -6.58
C GLU A 69 20.93 2.88 -7.91
N ALA A 70 20.85 1.62 -8.34
CA ALA A 70 20.10 1.24 -9.53
C ALA A 70 18.59 1.54 -9.38
N VAL A 71 18.00 1.21 -8.23
CA VAL A 71 16.60 1.51 -7.93
C VAL A 71 16.36 3.02 -7.92
N ASN A 72 17.25 3.81 -7.31
CA ASN A 72 17.12 5.27 -7.28
C ASN A 72 17.25 5.90 -8.67
N LYS A 73 18.06 5.32 -9.58
CA LYS A 73 18.16 5.75 -10.98
C LYS A 73 16.92 5.39 -11.81
N MET A 74 16.26 4.29 -11.48
CA MET A 74 15.02 3.86 -12.15
C MET A 74 13.76 4.53 -11.61
N ARG A 75 13.84 5.13 -10.41
CA ARG A 75 12.69 5.81 -9.81
C ARG A 75 12.35 7.05 -10.63
N PRO A 76 11.15 7.13 -11.23
CA PRO A 76 10.75 8.33 -11.96
C PRO A 76 10.70 9.53 -11.01
N LEU A 77 11.01 10.71 -11.55
CA LEU A 77 10.90 11.97 -10.83
C LEU A 77 9.45 12.14 -10.35
N ALA A 78 9.25 12.66 -9.13
CA ALA A 78 7.91 12.84 -8.57
C ALA A 78 6.99 13.65 -9.51
N ASP A 79 7.57 14.63 -10.21
CA ASP A 79 6.88 15.47 -11.18
C ASP A 79 6.38 14.68 -12.41
N ASP A 80 7.09 13.61 -12.81
CA ASP A 80 6.67 12.76 -13.93
C ASP A 80 5.56 11.81 -13.51
N ILE A 81 5.54 11.36 -12.25
CA ILE A 81 4.43 10.61 -11.67
C ILE A 81 3.17 11.47 -11.66
N GLU A 82 3.25 12.71 -11.16
CA GLU A 82 2.10 13.62 -11.11
C GLU A 82 1.58 13.98 -12.51
N LYS A 83 2.47 14.21 -13.48
CA LYS A 83 2.09 14.42 -14.89
C LYS A 83 1.40 13.19 -15.48
N SER A 84 1.92 11.99 -15.21
CA SER A 84 1.31 10.76 -15.70
C SER A 84 -0.07 10.53 -15.09
N GLU A 85 -0.24 10.80 -13.79
CA GLU A 85 -1.53 10.68 -13.10
C GLU A 85 -2.57 11.65 -13.66
N LYS A 86 -2.17 12.92 -13.88
CA LYS A 86 -3.02 13.92 -14.55
C LYS A 86 -3.41 13.47 -15.96
N PHE A 87 -2.45 12.96 -16.74
CA PHE A 87 -2.71 12.46 -18.09
C PHE A 87 -3.69 11.28 -18.09
N TYR A 88 -3.53 10.31 -17.19
CA TYR A 88 -4.46 9.20 -17.04
C TYR A 88 -5.85 9.65 -16.58
N ALA A 89 -5.92 10.61 -15.65
CA ALA A 89 -7.17 11.18 -15.19
C ALA A 89 -7.90 11.91 -16.33
N ASP A 90 -7.20 12.71 -17.13
CA ASP A 90 -7.78 13.43 -18.25
C ASP A 90 -8.16 12.49 -19.39
N TYR A 91 -7.35 11.47 -19.68
CA TYR A 91 -7.70 10.41 -20.62
C TYR A 91 -8.98 9.68 -20.18
N ARG A 92 -9.10 9.32 -18.90
CA ARG A 92 -10.29 8.69 -18.35
C ARG A 92 -11.54 9.59 -18.47
N LYS A 93 -11.40 10.89 -18.24
CA LYS A 93 -12.52 11.83 -18.45
C LYS A 93 -12.95 11.88 -19.91
N VAL A 94 -11.99 11.95 -20.84
CA VAL A 94 -12.27 12.00 -22.29
C VAL A 94 -12.89 10.70 -22.78
N THR A 95 -12.39 9.54 -22.33
CA THR A 95 -12.98 8.25 -22.69
C THR A 95 -14.36 8.05 -22.09
N ALA A 96 -14.59 8.47 -20.84
CA ALA A 96 -15.93 8.45 -20.26
C ALA A 96 -16.92 9.30 -21.08
N VAL A 97 -16.53 10.52 -21.47
CA VAL A 97 -17.38 11.40 -22.31
C VAL A 97 -17.58 10.81 -23.71
N GLY A 98 -16.55 10.21 -24.32
CA GLY A 98 -16.64 9.59 -25.64
C GLY A 98 -17.45 8.29 -25.66
N GLN A 99 -17.45 7.53 -24.56
CA GLN A 99 -18.26 6.32 -24.41
C GLN A 99 -19.72 6.63 -24.06
N THR A 100 -20.00 7.76 -23.42
CA THR A 100 -21.37 8.23 -23.24
C THR A 100 -21.87 8.91 -24.52
N SER A 101 -22.63 8.18 -25.32
CA SER A 101 -23.35 8.75 -26.46
C SER A 101 -24.35 9.81 -25.97
N TRP A 102 -23.99 11.09 -26.12
CA TRP A 102 -24.85 12.24 -25.81
C TRP A 102 -26.24 12.07 -26.45
N THR A 103 -26.28 11.59 -27.69
CA THR A 103 -27.52 11.31 -28.43
C THR A 103 -28.40 10.27 -27.73
N THR A 104 -27.83 9.17 -27.23
CA THR A 104 -28.60 8.17 -26.48
C THR A 104 -29.11 8.75 -25.16
N LEU A 105 -28.28 9.49 -24.43
CA LEU A 105 -28.67 10.13 -23.16
C LEU A 105 -29.82 11.11 -23.39
N PHE A 106 -29.72 12.00 -24.38
CA PHE A 106 -30.78 12.94 -24.71
C PHE A 106 -32.07 12.24 -25.15
N ASN A 107 -31.97 11.24 -26.03
CA ASN A 107 -33.13 10.46 -26.47
C ASN A 107 -33.82 9.72 -25.31
N ARG A 108 -33.07 9.28 -24.30
CA ARG A 108 -33.63 8.65 -23.09
C ARG A 108 -34.30 9.67 -22.19
N LEU A 109 -33.63 10.78 -21.90
CA LEU A 109 -34.22 11.86 -21.10
C LEU A 109 -35.49 12.42 -21.75
N GLU A 110 -35.52 12.55 -23.08
CA GLU A 110 -36.69 12.99 -23.83
C GLU A 110 -37.85 11.98 -23.73
N LYS A 111 -37.57 10.67 -23.74
CA LYS A 111 -38.59 9.62 -23.56
C LYS A 111 -39.16 9.57 -22.14
N LEU A 112 -38.34 9.86 -21.13
CA LEU A 112 -38.78 9.89 -19.74
C LEU A 112 -39.48 11.20 -19.37
N ALA A 113 -39.16 12.30 -20.05
CA ALA A 113 -39.73 13.60 -19.76
C ALA A 113 -41.22 13.65 -20.12
N PRO A 114 -42.10 14.07 -19.19
CA PRO A 114 -43.47 14.41 -19.52
C PRO A 114 -43.52 15.57 -20.52
N ALA A 115 -44.54 15.61 -21.39
CA ALA A 115 -44.70 16.67 -22.40
C ALA A 115 -44.79 18.09 -21.81
N GLU A 116 -45.17 18.22 -20.53
CA GLU A 116 -45.21 19.50 -19.81
C GLU A 116 -43.88 19.89 -19.12
N MET A 117 -42.80 19.15 -19.36
CA MET A 117 -41.46 19.44 -18.83
C MET A 117 -40.52 19.94 -19.93
N ARG A 118 -39.75 20.99 -19.65
CA ARG A 118 -38.76 21.57 -20.56
C ARG A 118 -37.37 21.55 -19.93
N PHE A 119 -36.38 21.06 -20.65
CA PHE A 119 -34.98 21.12 -20.21
C PHE A 119 -34.33 22.44 -20.66
N LYS A 120 -33.71 23.13 -19.71
CA LYS A 120 -32.97 24.38 -19.93
C LYS A 120 -31.48 24.13 -20.16
N SER A 121 -30.90 23.19 -19.42
CA SER A 121 -29.48 22.85 -19.52
C SER A 121 -29.25 21.42 -19.05
N ILE A 122 -28.42 20.69 -19.79
CA ILE A 122 -27.93 19.36 -19.40
C ILE A 122 -26.42 19.42 -19.48
N SER A 123 -25.73 19.19 -18.37
CA SER A 123 -24.28 19.22 -18.29
C SER A 123 -23.73 17.93 -17.72
N ILE A 124 -22.68 17.40 -18.34
CA ILE A 124 -21.99 16.19 -17.89
C ILE A 124 -20.74 16.60 -17.12
N LYS A 125 -20.62 16.08 -15.90
CA LYS A 125 -19.42 16.17 -15.07
C LYS A 125 -18.74 14.81 -15.06
N PRO A 126 -17.61 14.65 -15.77
CA PRO A 126 -16.82 13.43 -15.73
C PRO A 126 -16.06 13.40 -14.40
N ASP A 127 -16.62 12.70 -13.43
CA ASP A 127 -15.98 12.37 -12.15
C ASP A 127 -15.68 10.84 -12.13
N LYS A 128 -15.58 10.21 -10.96
CA LYS A 128 -15.49 8.74 -10.85
C LYS A 128 -16.63 8.00 -11.57
N LEU A 129 -17.81 8.63 -11.63
CA LEU A 129 -18.97 8.24 -12.43
C LEU A 129 -19.41 9.44 -13.27
N VAL A 130 -20.08 9.20 -14.39
CA VAL A 130 -20.60 10.28 -15.25
C VAL A 130 -21.81 10.91 -14.57
N ARG A 131 -21.63 12.08 -13.97
CA ARG A 131 -22.74 12.79 -13.32
C ARG A 131 -23.39 13.76 -14.29
N VAL A 132 -24.68 13.60 -14.52
CA VAL A 132 -25.50 14.44 -15.38
C VAL A 132 -26.25 15.42 -14.49
N ARG A 133 -25.99 16.71 -14.65
CA ARG A 133 -26.80 17.78 -14.06
C ARG A 133 -27.83 18.22 -15.08
N ILE A 134 -29.10 18.13 -14.68
CA ILE A 134 -30.28 18.48 -15.46
C ILE A 134 -30.93 19.69 -14.80
N GLU A 135 -31.10 20.76 -15.57
CA GLU A 135 -31.87 21.94 -15.20
C GLU A 135 -33.07 22.05 -16.12
N GLY A 136 -34.25 22.26 -15.54
CA GLY A 136 -35.48 22.31 -16.30
C GLY A 136 -36.60 23.04 -15.60
N GLU A 137 -37.73 23.10 -16.29
CA GLU A 137 -38.94 23.79 -15.91
C GLU A 137 -40.13 22.85 -16.07
N THR A 138 -41.06 22.87 -15.12
CA THR A 138 -42.30 22.09 -15.15
C THR A 138 -43.47 22.92 -14.65
N VAL A 139 -44.67 22.64 -15.18
CA VAL A 139 -45.92 23.31 -14.80
C VAL A 139 -46.46 22.80 -13.46
N SER A 140 -46.18 21.55 -13.10
CA SER A 140 -46.64 20.96 -11.83
C SER A 140 -45.61 20.06 -11.18
N LEU A 141 -45.62 20.06 -9.84
CA LEU A 141 -44.75 19.24 -9.01
C LEU A 141 -44.99 17.75 -9.24
N GLN A 142 -46.22 17.36 -9.60
CA GLN A 142 -46.57 15.97 -9.84
C GLN A 142 -45.80 15.38 -11.04
N HIS A 143 -45.55 16.18 -12.08
CA HIS A 143 -44.74 15.77 -13.23
C HIS A 143 -43.27 15.61 -12.86
N LEU A 144 -42.73 16.47 -11.97
CA LEU A 144 -41.37 16.32 -11.45
C LEU A 144 -41.23 15.04 -10.62
N THR A 145 -42.20 14.74 -9.77
CA THR A 145 -42.18 13.52 -8.96
C THR A 145 -42.27 12.27 -9.82
N ARG A 146 -43.12 12.26 -10.86
CA ARG A 146 -43.18 11.15 -11.83
C ARG A 146 -41.86 10.99 -12.58
N PHE A 147 -41.31 12.07 -13.10
CA PHE A 147 -40.01 12.03 -13.77
C PHE A 147 -38.89 11.48 -12.88
N LEU A 148 -38.86 11.85 -11.59
CA LEU A 148 -37.91 11.27 -10.63
C LEU A 148 -38.15 9.76 -10.41
N GLN A 149 -39.41 9.33 -10.33
CA GLN A 149 -39.75 7.90 -10.22
C GLN A 149 -39.30 7.12 -11.47
N ASP A 150 -39.52 7.68 -12.65
CA ASP A 150 -39.12 7.07 -13.92
C ASP A 150 -37.59 6.99 -14.04
N LEU A 151 -36.87 8.02 -13.56
CA LEU A 151 -35.41 7.99 -13.45
C LEU A 151 -34.90 6.93 -12.46
N PHE A 152 -35.60 6.71 -11.34
CA PHE A 152 -35.27 5.62 -10.40
C PHE A 152 -35.58 4.24 -10.97
N ALA A 153 -36.57 4.12 -11.85
CA ALA A 153 -36.96 2.85 -12.46
C ALA A 153 -35.98 2.41 -13.57
N GLU A 154 -35.29 3.35 -14.21
CA GLU A 154 -34.36 3.04 -15.29
C GLU A 154 -32.99 2.61 -14.76
N LYS A 155 -32.54 1.40 -15.13
CA LYS A 155 -31.29 0.78 -14.65
C LYS A 155 -30.00 1.56 -14.98
N VAL A 156 -30.09 2.51 -15.90
CA VAL A 156 -28.93 3.26 -16.40
C VAL A 156 -28.67 4.52 -15.55
N PHE A 157 -29.70 5.00 -14.85
CA PHE A 157 -29.62 6.15 -13.97
C PHE A 157 -29.58 5.68 -12.52
N SER A 158 -28.77 6.34 -11.71
CA SER A 158 -28.64 6.03 -10.29
C SER A 158 -28.55 7.31 -9.48
N SER A 159 -29.03 7.25 -8.25
CA SER A 159 -28.95 8.35 -7.27
C SER A 159 -29.45 9.71 -7.78
N PRO A 160 -30.65 9.84 -8.36
CA PRO A 160 -31.21 11.14 -8.71
C PRO A 160 -31.37 12.01 -7.45
N ASN A 161 -30.66 13.13 -7.42
CA ASN A 161 -30.60 14.05 -6.29
C ASN A 161 -31.11 15.44 -6.69
N LEU A 162 -32.31 15.78 -6.24
CA LEU A 162 -32.93 17.08 -6.47
C LEU A 162 -32.23 18.15 -5.60
N LYS A 163 -31.40 18.99 -6.21
CA LYS A 163 -30.62 20.04 -5.51
C LYS A 163 -31.45 21.27 -5.18
N SER A 164 -32.33 21.67 -6.09
CA SER A 164 -33.21 22.80 -5.88
C SER A 164 -34.48 22.65 -6.69
N HIS A 165 -35.58 23.14 -6.14
CA HIS A 165 -36.79 23.43 -6.88
C HIS A 165 -37.33 24.76 -6.38
N ASN A 166 -37.70 25.66 -7.28
CA ASN A 166 -38.25 26.97 -6.93
C ASN A 166 -39.47 27.26 -7.80
N ARG A 167 -40.54 27.72 -7.18
CA ARG A 167 -41.76 28.16 -7.87
C ARG A 167 -41.58 29.63 -8.25
N SER A 168 -41.44 29.88 -9.55
CA SER A 168 -41.35 31.22 -10.10
C SER A 168 -42.59 31.52 -10.92
N LYS A 169 -43.18 32.70 -10.73
CA LYS A 169 -44.17 33.23 -11.67
C LYS A 169 -43.43 33.69 -12.92
N SER A 170 -43.84 33.18 -14.08
CA SER A 170 -43.31 33.64 -15.36
C SER A 170 -43.62 35.13 -15.54
N LYS A 171 -42.63 35.92 -16.00
CA LYS A 171 -42.82 37.36 -16.25
C LYS A 171 -43.70 37.66 -17.47
N ASP A 172 -43.90 36.70 -18.38
CA ASP A 172 -44.56 36.92 -19.67
C ASP A 172 -45.95 36.28 -19.81
N SER A 173 -46.49 35.65 -18.77
CA SER A 173 -47.90 35.23 -18.78
C SER A 173 -48.46 35.11 -17.36
N GLU A 174 -49.48 35.91 -17.04
CA GLU A 174 -50.15 36.00 -15.73
C GLU A 174 -50.93 34.73 -15.32
N THR A 175 -50.67 33.55 -15.91
CA THR A 175 -51.56 32.39 -15.78
C THR A 175 -50.88 31.08 -15.41
N PHE A 176 -49.54 30.97 -15.48
CA PHE A 176 -48.87 29.70 -15.20
C PHE A 176 -47.73 29.85 -14.19
N ASP A 177 -47.85 29.15 -13.07
CA ASP A 177 -46.76 28.96 -12.13
C ASP A 177 -45.77 27.95 -12.73
N ILE A 178 -44.52 28.36 -12.92
CA ILE A 178 -43.46 27.50 -13.45
C ILE A 178 -42.55 27.10 -12.29
N ILE A 179 -42.32 25.81 -12.13
CA ILE A 179 -41.38 25.27 -11.17
C ILE A 179 -40.06 25.01 -11.89
N THR A 180 -39.05 25.79 -11.55
CA THR A 180 -37.66 25.55 -11.97
C THR A 180 -37.06 24.49 -11.07
N PHE A 181 -36.30 23.55 -11.63
CA PHE A 181 -35.61 22.51 -10.86
C PHE A 181 -34.17 22.29 -11.34
N SER A 182 -33.32 21.88 -10.40
CA SER A 182 -31.95 21.43 -10.64
C SER A 182 -31.77 20.06 -10.02
N LEU A 183 -31.38 19.09 -10.83
CA LEU A 183 -31.27 17.67 -10.49
C LEU A 183 -29.89 17.16 -10.93
N ASP A 184 -29.20 16.43 -10.07
CA ASP A 184 -27.99 15.71 -10.42
C ASP A 184 -28.30 14.20 -10.42
N VAL A 185 -27.90 13.47 -11.46
CA VAL A 185 -28.11 12.02 -11.61
C VAL A 185 -26.80 11.38 -12.04
N ASP A 186 -26.44 10.23 -11.47
CA ASP A 186 -25.28 9.47 -11.93
C ASP A 186 -25.70 8.52 -13.07
N TYR A 187 -24.98 8.55 -14.20
CA TYR A 187 -25.26 7.82 -15.43
C TYR A 187 -24.22 6.72 -15.66
N ALA A 188 -24.66 5.46 -15.73
CA ALA A 188 -23.80 4.29 -15.88
C ALA A 188 -23.55 3.85 -17.34
N GLY A 189 -24.18 4.52 -18.33
CA GLY A 189 -24.02 4.17 -19.75
C GLY A 189 -24.74 2.87 -20.17
N GLU A 190 -24.70 2.55 -21.47
CA GLU A 190 -25.56 1.52 -22.10
C GLU A 190 -25.38 0.10 -21.55
N LYS A 191 -24.27 -0.20 -20.87
CA LYS A 191 -24.01 -1.54 -20.31
C LYS A 191 -24.55 -1.75 -18.89
N GLY A 192 -25.01 -0.70 -18.20
CA GLY A 192 -25.46 -0.83 -16.81
C GLY A 192 -24.37 -1.34 -15.84
N GLU A 193 -23.12 -1.36 -16.29
CA GLU A 193 -21.95 -1.73 -15.51
C GLU A 193 -21.18 -0.45 -15.22
N LEU A 194 -21.03 -0.15 -13.93
CA LEU A 194 -20.16 0.93 -13.47
C LEU A 194 -18.72 0.60 -13.93
N PRO A 195 -18.04 1.50 -14.69
CA PRO A 195 -16.66 1.28 -15.10
C PRO A 195 -15.65 1.39 -13.95
#